data_AF-A0A9N8PP24-F1
#
_entry.id   AF-A0A9N8PP24-F1
#
_cell.length_a   1.000
_cell.length_b   1.000
_cell.length_c   1.000
_cell.angle_alpha   90.00
_cell.angle_beta   90.00
_cell.angle_gamma   90.00
#
_symmetry.space_group_name_H-M   'P 1'
#
loop_
_entity.id
_entity.type
_entity.pdbx_description
1 polymer ?
#
loop_
_entity_poly.entity_id
_entity_poly.type
_entity_poly.pdbx_seq_one_letter_code
_entity_poly.pdbx_strand_id
1 'polypeptide(L)'
;MPGASLWIIPPKDSSFSQALQTLISTTIPPHFPDTKTHDFIPHVTITSNIDQSLFGTDPQAWLSSLHLPSGDQHDPVFVTLDVLEAGDAFVKKLTLRAGKTAQLLQLASACRAEAVEGGDQGKAEKWAHDYYLPHLSLM
;
A
#
# COMPACT_ATOMS: atom_id res chain seq x y z
N MET A 1 6.91 4.78 -13.00
CA MET A 1 6.24 3.52 -13.37
C MET A 1 4.86 3.88 -13.85
N PRO A 2 4.51 3.66 -15.13
CA PRO A 2 3.13 3.84 -15.57
C PRO A 2 2.26 2.73 -14.96
N GLY A 3 1.07 3.08 -14.48
CA GLY A 3 0.11 2.14 -13.90
C GLY A 3 -0.46 2.64 -12.58
N ALA A 4 -1.68 2.22 -12.27
CA ALA A 4 -2.32 2.52 -10.99
C ALA A 4 -1.84 1.57 -9.89
N SER A 5 -2.23 1.88 -8.67
CA SER A 5 -1.93 1.10 -7.47
C SER A 5 -3.12 1.02 -6.54
N LEU A 6 -3.23 -0.09 -5.81
CA LEU A 6 -4.19 -0.26 -4.72
C LEU A 6 -3.50 -0.01 -3.39
N TRP A 7 -4.16 0.76 -2.53
CA TRP A 7 -3.62 1.20 -1.25
C TRP A 7 -4.55 0.83 -0.10
N ILE A 8 -3.97 0.42 1.03
CA ILE A 8 -4.64 0.51 2.33
C ILE A 8 -4.35 1.89 2.89
N ILE A 9 -5.41 2.61 3.24
CA ILE A 9 -5.33 3.90 3.92
C ILE A 9 -5.76 3.72 5.39
N PRO A 10 -5.10 4.40 6.34
CA PRO A 10 -5.53 4.38 7.72
C PRO A 10 -6.94 4.98 7.86
N PRO A 11 -7.73 4.60 8.88
CA PRO A 11 -9.06 5.13 9.08
C PRO A 11 -9.06 6.66 9.07
N LYS A 12 -9.98 7.23 8.28
CA LYS A 12 -10.13 8.67 8.15
C LYS A 12 -10.39 9.30 9.53
N ASP A 13 -9.80 10.46 9.77
CA ASP A 13 -9.97 11.25 11.00
C ASP A 13 -9.48 10.57 12.29
N SER A 14 -8.79 9.42 12.20
CA SER A 14 -8.15 8.80 13.36
C SER A 14 -6.91 9.59 13.81
N SER A 15 -6.62 9.57 15.12
CA SER A 15 -5.38 10.15 15.67
C SER A 15 -4.13 9.54 15.04
N PHE A 16 -4.19 8.25 14.67
CA PHE A 16 -3.14 7.57 13.95
C PHE A 16 -2.89 8.16 12.55
N SER A 17 -3.95 8.35 11.75
CA SER A 17 -3.86 8.97 10.42
C SER A 17 -3.31 10.40 10.51
N GLN A 18 -3.79 11.19 11.48
CA GLN A 18 -3.30 12.54 11.73
C GLN A 18 -1.81 12.57 12.11
N ALA A 19 -1.38 11.68 13.01
CA ALA A 19 0.02 11.59 13.42
C ALA A 19 0.94 11.26 12.24
N LEU A 20 0.56 10.28 11.40
CA LEU A 20 1.30 9.94 10.20
C LEU A 20 1.36 11.10 9.20
N GLN A 21 0.24 11.79 9.00
CA GLN A 21 0.19 12.96 8.12
C GLN A 21 1.07 14.10 8.63
N THR A 22 1.11 14.35 9.95
CA THR A 22 2.01 15.34 10.57
C THR A 22 3.48 14.97 10.39
N LEU A 23 3.82 13.68 10.51
CA LEU A 23 5.18 13.20 10.25
C LEU A 23 5.61 13.52 8.81
N ILE A 24 4.78 13.17 7.83
CA ILE A 24 5.04 13.38 6.39
C ILE A 24 5.13 14.87 6.04
N SER A 25 4.17 15.68 6.48
CA SER A 25 4.03 17.07 6.01
C SER A 25 4.88 18.08 6.78
N THR A 26 5.16 17.82 8.05
CA THR A 26 5.66 18.84 8.98
C THR A 26 6.91 18.40 9.73
N THR A 27 6.92 17.21 10.33
CA THR A 27 8.00 16.80 11.25
C THR A 27 9.27 16.36 10.51
N ILE A 28 9.14 15.53 9.48
CA ILE A 28 10.29 14.92 8.79
C ILE A 28 10.96 15.89 7.80
N PRO A 29 10.24 16.65 6.96
CA PRO A 29 10.87 17.48 5.93
C PRO A 29 11.97 18.45 6.41
N PRO A 30 11.84 19.15 7.55
CA PRO A 30 12.89 20.05 8.04
C PRO A 30 14.23 19.37 8.33
N HIS A 31 14.24 18.05 8.57
CA HIS A 31 15.47 17.28 8.78
C HIS A 31 16.21 16.94 7.47
N PHE A 32 15.58 17.15 6.32
CA PHE A 32 16.13 16.84 5.00
C PHE A 32 15.98 18.03 4.03
N PRO A 33 16.56 19.21 4.36
CA PRO A 33 16.31 20.46 3.64
C PRO A 33 16.71 20.42 2.16
N ASP A 34 17.71 19.60 1.80
CA ASP A 34 18.19 19.46 0.42
C ASP A 34 17.42 18.38 -0.37
N THR A 35 16.45 17.71 0.26
CA THR A 35 15.63 16.69 -0.38
C THR A 35 14.28 17.27 -0.76
N LYS A 36 13.87 17.07 -2.02
CA LYS A 36 12.49 17.32 -2.42
C LYS A 36 11.56 16.39 -1.65
N THR A 37 10.81 16.94 -0.71
CA THR A 37 9.73 16.24 -0.01
C THR A 37 8.42 16.45 -0.76
N HIS A 38 7.51 15.50 -0.57
CA HIS A 38 6.19 15.51 -1.18
C HIS A 38 5.17 15.31 -0.08
N ASP A 39 4.08 16.07 -0.14
CA ASP A 39 2.92 15.78 0.69
C ASP A 39 2.07 14.71 -0.02
N PHE A 40 1.70 13.67 0.72
CA PHE A 40 0.91 12.56 0.22
C PHE A 40 0.13 11.92 1.37
N ILE A 41 -0.97 11.26 1.02
CA ILE A 41 -1.82 10.56 1.98
C ILE A 41 -1.04 9.39 2.57
N PRO A 42 -0.97 9.20 3.90
CA PRO A 42 -0.35 8.02 4.48
C PRO A 42 -1.02 6.74 3.96
N HIS A 43 -0.23 5.82 3.42
CA HIS A 43 -0.77 4.58 2.85
C HIS A 43 0.25 3.44 2.87
N VAL A 44 -0.26 2.22 2.83
CA VAL A 44 0.51 1.02 2.49
C VAL A 44 0.08 0.56 1.11
N THR A 45 1.03 0.46 0.18
CA THR A 45 0.72 -0.07 -1.16
C THR A 45 0.47 -1.57 -1.08
N ILE A 46 -0.65 -2.04 -1.61
CA ILE A 46 -1.04 -3.46 -1.69
C ILE A 46 -0.52 -4.10 -2.96
N THR A 47 -0.72 -3.44 -4.09
CA THR A 47 -0.13 -3.83 -5.38
C THR A 47 -0.02 -2.60 -6.28
N SER A 48 0.84 -2.68 -7.29
CA SER A 48 1.10 -1.63 -8.27
C SER A 48 1.28 -2.21 -9.66
N ASN A 49 1.39 -1.33 -10.66
CA ASN A 49 1.45 -1.65 -12.09
C ASN A 49 0.13 -2.20 -12.63
N ILE A 50 -0.98 -1.66 -12.14
CA ILE A 50 -2.33 -1.99 -12.61
C ILE A 50 -2.58 -1.25 -13.91
N ASP A 51 -2.94 -1.98 -14.96
CA ASP A 51 -3.22 -1.41 -16.26
C ASP A 51 -4.52 -0.60 -16.23
N GLN A 52 -4.50 0.61 -16.80
CA GLN A 52 -5.68 1.49 -16.85
C GLN A 52 -6.84 0.89 -17.63
N SER A 53 -6.58 0.00 -18.57
CA SER A 53 -7.62 -0.72 -19.31
C SER A 53 -8.53 -1.58 -18.42
N LEU A 54 -8.07 -2.01 -17.23
CA LEU A 54 -8.88 -2.81 -16.30
C LEU A 54 -10.03 -2.01 -15.68
N PHE A 55 -9.81 -0.72 -15.41
CA PHE A 55 -10.79 0.13 -14.73
C PHE A 55 -11.36 1.25 -15.59
N GLY A 56 -10.77 1.50 -16.77
CA GLY A 56 -11.26 2.46 -17.75
C GLY A 56 -11.50 3.84 -17.13
N THR A 57 -12.75 4.30 -17.19
CA THR A 57 -13.18 5.60 -16.65
C THR A 57 -13.81 5.52 -15.26
N ASP A 58 -14.00 4.33 -14.70
CA ASP A 58 -14.64 4.14 -13.39
C ASP A 58 -13.80 3.23 -12.45
N PRO A 59 -12.73 3.78 -11.87
CA PRO A 59 -11.89 3.08 -10.88
C PRO A 59 -12.65 2.56 -9.67
N GLN A 60 -13.71 3.27 -9.26
CA GLN A 60 -14.44 2.89 -8.06
C GLN A 60 -15.35 1.69 -8.32
N ALA A 61 -16.06 1.65 -9.47
CA ALA A 61 -16.84 0.47 -9.84
C ALA A 61 -15.96 -0.77 -10.01
N TRP A 62 -14.78 -0.61 -10.62
CA TRP A 62 -13.80 -1.70 -10.74
C TRP A 62 -13.34 -2.19 -9.37
N LEU A 63 -12.92 -1.29 -8.48
CA LEU A 63 -12.50 -1.65 -7.12
C LEU A 63 -13.60 -2.39 -6.35
N SER A 64 -14.85 -1.91 -6.45
CA SER A 64 -16.01 -2.55 -5.80
C SER A 64 -16.38 -3.91 -6.40
N SER A 65 -15.87 -4.25 -7.59
CA SER A 65 -16.12 -5.54 -8.26
C SER A 65 -15.12 -6.64 -7.89
N LEU A 66 -14.03 -6.29 -7.19
CA LEU A 66 -12.98 -7.25 -6.85
C LEU A 66 -13.49 -8.26 -5.80
N HIS A 67 -13.28 -9.54 -6.06
CA HIS A 67 -13.57 -10.61 -5.12
C HIS A 67 -12.42 -10.74 -4.10
N LEU A 68 -12.50 -9.95 -3.03
CA LEU A 68 -11.46 -9.91 -2.01
C LEU A 68 -11.82 -10.79 -0.80
N PRO A 69 -10.83 -11.48 -0.19
CA PRO A 69 -11.02 -12.47 0.87
C PRO A 69 -11.60 -11.95 2.19
N SER A 70 -11.93 -10.66 2.28
CA SER A 70 -12.49 -9.99 3.46
C SER A 70 -13.81 -9.26 3.20
N GLY A 71 -14.41 -9.41 2.01
CA GLY A 71 -15.69 -8.74 1.68
C GLY A 71 -16.89 -9.28 2.44
N ASP A 72 -16.91 -10.59 2.70
CA ASP A 72 -18.04 -11.32 3.30
C ASP A 72 -17.82 -11.76 4.75
N GLN A 73 -16.59 -11.66 5.26
CA GLN A 73 -16.24 -12.01 6.64
C GLN A 73 -15.71 -10.78 7.36
N HIS A 74 -16.41 -10.37 8.41
CA HIS A 74 -16.21 -9.14 9.20
C HIS A 74 -14.84 -9.00 9.92
N ASP A 75 -13.81 -9.73 9.52
CA ASP A 75 -12.47 -9.63 10.12
C ASP A 75 -11.67 -8.51 9.43
N PRO A 76 -11.40 -7.39 10.13
CA PRO A 76 -10.60 -6.32 9.57
C PRO A 76 -9.16 -6.79 9.34
N VAL A 77 -8.57 -6.36 8.22
CA VAL A 77 -7.14 -6.59 7.97
C VAL A 77 -6.33 -5.69 8.89
N PHE A 78 -5.60 -6.30 9.82
CA PHE A 78 -4.69 -5.57 10.69
C PHE A 78 -3.32 -5.41 10.04
N VAL A 79 -2.87 -4.15 9.95
CA VAL A 79 -1.54 -3.80 9.49
C VAL A 79 -0.75 -3.22 10.65
N THR A 80 0.23 -3.99 11.13
CA THR A 80 1.16 -3.53 12.17
C THR A 80 2.35 -2.84 11.52
N LEU A 81 2.68 -1.63 11.99
CA LEU A 81 3.88 -0.89 11.60
C LEU A 81 4.91 -0.99 12.72
N ASP A 82 6.07 -1.56 12.43
CA ASP A 82 7.02 -1.96 13.49
C ASP A 82 8.31 -1.14 13.48
N VAL A 83 9.03 -1.14 12.35
CA VAL A 83 10.42 -0.67 12.29
C VAL A 83 10.54 0.52 11.35
N LEU A 84 11.16 1.60 11.84
CA LEU A 84 11.58 2.72 11.01
C LEU A 84 12.84 2.35 10.22
N GLU A 85 12.79 2.52 8.91
CA GLU A 85 13.84 2.14 7.98
C GLU A 85 14.24 3.28 7.09
N ALA A 86 15.54 3.54 7.04
CA ALA A 86 16.16 4.33 6.00
C ALA A 86 16.67 3.39 4.89
N GLY A 87 16.46 3.78 3.64
CA GLY A 87 16.88 3.02 2.46
C GLY A 87 17.28 3.94 1.31
N ASP A 88 17.61 3.35 0.16
CA ASP A 88 18.21 4.08 -0.95
C ASP A 88 17.25 5.09 -1.62
N ALA A 89 17.86 6.11 -2.22
CA ALA A 89 17.32 7.45 -2.48
C ALA A 89 16.10 7.56 -3.43
N PHE A 90 15.49 6.48 -3.92
CA PHE A 90 14.45 6.55 -4.96
C PHE A 90 13.06 6.01 -4.60
N VAL A 91 12.91 5.13 -3.59
CA VAL A 91 11.57 4.61 -3.19
C VAL A 91 11.43 4.30 -1.70
N LYS A 92 12.53 4.15 -0.96
CA LYS A 92 12.49 3.83 0.48
C LYS A 92 13.38 4.75 1.29
N LYS A 93 13.28 6.06 1.08
CA LYS A 93 14.12 7.05 1.78
C LYS A 93 13.94 6.95 3.30
N LEU A 94 12.68 7.00 3.74
CA LEU A 94 12.29 6.75 5.12
C LEU A 94 10.92 6.09 5.14
N THR A 95 10.81 4.91 5.73
CA THR A 95 9.58 4.11 5.72
C THR A 95 9.35 3.42 7.06
N LEU A 96 8.09 3.13 7.39
CA LEU A 96 7.72 2.20 8.45
C LEU A 96 7.44 0.84 7.81
N ARG A 97 8.18 -0.19 8.19
CA ARG A 97 7.93 -1.57 7.73
C ARG A 97 6.58 -2.04 8.26
N ALA A 98 5.74 -2.55 7.36
CA ALA A 98 4.51 -3.23 7.73
C ALA A 98 4.77 -4.75 7.85
N GLY A 99 4.19 -5.38 8.85
CA GLY A 99 4.32 -6.82 9.07
C GLY A 99 3.63 -7.65 7.98
N LYS A 100 4.29 -8.72 7.50
CA LYS A 100 3.69 -9.70 6.58
C LYS A 100 2.77 -10.67 7.32
N THR A 101 1.62 -10.17 7.79
CA THR A 101 0.61 -11.02 8.41
C THR A 101 -0.08 -11.90 7.37
N ALA A 102 -0.62 -13.05 7.77
CA ALA A 102 -1.35 -13.93 6.85
C ALA A 102 -2.52 -13.21 6.15
N GLN A 103 -3.26 -12.37 6.88
CA GLN A 103 -4.36 -11.56 6.35
C GLN A 103 -3.87 -10.56 5.29
N LEU A 104 -2.77 -9.86 5.55
CA LEU A 104 -2.22 -8.89 4.60
C LEU A 104 -1.67 -9.59 3.34
N LEU A 105 -0.98 -10.72 3.49
CA LEU A 105 -0.48 -11.50 2.36
C LEU A 105 -1.62 -12.06 1.51
N GLN A 106 -2.70 -12.54 2.15
CA GLN A 106 -3.88 -13.05 1.45
C GLN A 106 -4.58 -11.93 0.66
N LEU A 107 -4.77 -10.76 1.28
CA LEU A 107 -5.32 -9.59 0.59
C LEU A 107 -4.42 -9.14 -0.57
N ALA A 108 -3.11 -9.03 -0.34
CA ALA A 108 -2.17 -8.61 -1.37
C ALA A 108 -2.12 -9.58 -2.56
N SER A 109 -2.15 -10.88 -2.28
CA SER A 109 -2.24 -11.93 -3.31
C SER A 109 -3.54 -11.79 -4.12
N ALA A 110 -4.70 -11.70 -3.45
CA ALA A 110 -5.99 -11.58 -4.13
C ALA A 110 -6.06 -10.33 -5.02
N CYS A 111 -5.64 -9.18 -4.50
CA CYS A 111 -5.57 -7.95 -5.29
C CYS A 111 -4.60 -8.08 -6.48
N ARG A 112 -3.45 -8.73 -6.30
CA ARG A 112 -2.45 -8.92 -7.35
C ARG A 112 -2.94 -9.86 -8.46
N ALA A 113 -3.61 -10.94 -8.08
CA ALA A 113 -4.18 -11.90 -9.03
C ALA A 113 -5.15 -11.20 -10.00
N GLU A 114 -6.11 -10.45 -9.45
CA GLU A 114 -7.12 -9.74 -10.24
C GLU A 114 -6.54 -8.56 -11.02
N ALA A 115 -5.66 -7.77 -10.40
CA ALA A 115 -5.24 -6.49 -10.96
C ALA A 115 -4.00 -6.55 -11.86
N VAL A 116 -3.24 -7.65 -11.84
CA VAL A 116 -1.96 -7.72 -12.58
C VAL A 116 -1.71 -9.08 -13.22
N GLU A 117 -1.97 -10.18 -12.51
CA GLU A 117 -1.58 -11.52 -12.99
C GLU A 117 -2.67 -12.23 -13.80
N GLY A 118 -3.73 -11.51 -14.20
CA GLY A 118 -4.80 -12.03 -15.06
C GLY A 118 -5.57 -13.20 -14.43
N GLY A 119 -5.71 -13.20 -13.10
CA GLY A 119 -6.36 -14.25 -12.32
C GLY A 119 -5.44 -15.40 -11.87
N ASP A 120 -4.14 -15.37 -12.20
CA ASP A 120 -3.18 -16.41 -11.80
C ASP A 120 -2.82 -16.31 -10.30
N GLN A 121 -3.54 -17.08 -9.49
CA GLN A 121 -3.37 -17.13 -8.03
C GLN A 121 -1.96 -17.60 -7.62
N GLY A 122 -1.39 -18.59 -8.33
CA GLY A 122 -0.08 -19.14 -7.96
C GLY A 122 1.05 -18.12 -8.14
N LYS A 123 1.00 -17.32 -9.20
CA LYS A 123 1.96 -16.20 -9.38
C LYS A 123 1.75 -15.11 -8.34
N ALA A 124 0.50 -14.76 -8.06
CA ALA A 124 0.17 -13.72 -7.10
C ALA A 124 0.59 -14.08 -5.66
N GLU A 125 0.37 -15.33 -5.24
CA GLU A 125 0.78 -15.84 -3.93
C GLU A 125 2.30 -15.83 -3.80
N LYS A 126 3.01 -16.35 -4.81
CA LYS A 126 4.47 -16.31 -4.85
C LYS A 126 4.99 -14.88 -4.77
N TRP A 127 4.36 -13.96 -5.50
CA TRP A 127 4.70 -12.53 -5.43
C TRP A 127 4.52 -11.96 -4.02
N ALA A 128 3.38 -12.23 -3.39
CA ALA A 128 3.07 -11.73 -2.04
C ALA A 128 4.07 -12.25 -0.99
N HIS A 129 4.47 -13.52 -1.10
CA HIS A 129 5.44 -14.11 -0.18
C HIS A 129 6.87 -13.61 -0.42
N ASP A 130 7.35 -13.71 -1.66
CA ASP A 130 8.78 -13.59 -1.96
C ASP A 130 9.20 -12.14 -2.27
N TYR A 131 8.31 -11.34 -2.86
CA TYR A 131 8.67 -10.04 -3.45
C TYR A 131 7.96 -8.84 -2.83
N TYR A 132 6.74 -9.02 -2.35
CA TYR A 132 6.00 -7.94 -1.72
C TYR A 132 6.72 -7.48 -0.45
N LEU A 133 6.99 -6.18 -0.32
CA LEU A 133 7.66 -5.60 0.84
C LEU A 133 6.77 -4.47 1.39
N PRO A 134 5.72 -4.81 2.15
CA PRO A 134 4.75 -3.83 2.64
C PRO A 134 5.43 -2.82 3.55
N HIS A 135 5.17 -1.54 3.29
CA HIS A 135 5.68 -0.42 4.07
C HIS A 135 4.76 0.79 3.91
N LEU A 136 4.87 1.70 4.87
CA LEU A 136 4.30 3.04 4.80
C LEU A 136 5.43 4.04 4.60
N SER A 137 5.41 4.77 3.49
CA SER A 137 6.42 5.80 3.22
C SER A 137 6.19 7.04 4.06
N LEU A 138 7.29 7.65 4.52
CA LEU A 138 7.27 8.90 5.27
C LEU A 138 7.92 10.07 4.51
N MET A 139 8.67 9.79 3.42
CA MET A 139 9.25 10.80 2.51
C MET A 139 9.66 10.20 1.17
#